data_AF-A0A7V2RQ45-F1
#
_entry.id   AF-A0A7V2RQ45-F1
#
_cell.length_a   1.000
_cell.length_b   1.000
_cell.length_c   1.000
_cell.angle_alpha   90.00
_cell.angle_beta   90.00
_cell.angle_gamma   90.00
#
_symmetry.space_group_name_H-M   'P 1'
#
loop_
_entity.id
_entity.type
_entity.pdbx_description
1 polymer ?
#
loop_
_entity_poly.entity_id
_entity_poly.type
_entity_poly.pdbx_seq_one_letter_code
_entity_poly.pdbx_strand_id
1 'polypeptide(L)'
;MQHFLILFFCCFISINIFGQTLTITNGETEKTFKPSSVYVISFGEGEPSGKCCDWTEMTGTLSGLNKDSIRLRLSKYTQMTVAEDLSSDHTITYKNDLNFGSLAKKDIYSLVKYKSLKSKKRKNNFGIAGGILLFTGVTTALNSFIVSDKDSKRDILLSGAAQVGLSITFLAFNSTPKYKFRGDGNIWRIK
;
A
#
# COMPACT_ATOMS: atom_id res chain seq x y z
N MET A 1 -43.14 2.72 -31.79
CA MET A 1 -42.88 1.67 -30.80
C MET A 1 -41.51 1.01 -30.94
N GLN A 2 -41.01 0.75 -32.15
CA GLN A 2 -39.73 0.07 -32.38
C GLN A 2 -38.48 0.80 -31.83
N HIS A 3 -38.47 2.14 -31.84
CA HIS A 3 -37.37 2.94 -31.28
C HIS A 3 -37.29 2.91 -29.74
N PHE A 4 -38.41 2.70 -29.04
CA PHE A 4 -38.43 2.60 -27.58
C PHE A 4 -37.82 1.29 -27.08
N LEU A 5 -37.99 0.21 -27.85
CA LEU A 5 -37.44 -1.11 -27.57
C LEU A 5 -35.91 -1.13 -27.71
N ILE A 6 -35.36 -0.42 -28.70
CA ILE A 6 -33.90 -0.29 -28.89
C ILE A 6 -33.27 0.52 -27.75
N LEU A 7 -33.93 1.62 -27.31
CA LEU A 7 -33.44 2.44 -26.20
C LEU A 7 -33.40 1.65 -24.88
N PHE A 8 -34.44 0.84 -24.62
CA PHE A 8 -34.51 -0.05 -23.47
C PHE A 8 -33.41 -1.12 -23.50
N PHE A 9 -33.16 -1.72 -24.67
CA PHE A 9 -32.09 -2.73 -24.82
C PHE A 9 -30.69 -2.13 -24.65
N CYS A 10 -30.46 -0.90 -25.11
CA CYS A 10 -29.20 -0.18 -24.88
C CYS A 10 -28.98 0.14 -23.39
N CYS A 11 -30.03 0.49 -22.64
CA CYS A 11 -29.93 0.71 -21.19
C CYS A 11 -29.54 -0.56 -20.42
N PHE A 12 -30.02 -1.75 -20.84
CA PHE A 12 -29.64 -3.01 -20.19
C PHE A 12 -28.21 -3.46 -20.48
N ILE A 13 -27.67 -3.14 -21.67
CA ILE A 13 -26.29 -3.48 -22.02
C ILE A 13 -25.29 -2.60 -21.25
N SER A 14 -25.65 -1.35 -20.90
CA SER A 14 -24.78 -0.45 -20.12
C SER A 14 -24.55 -0.84 -18.65
N ILE A 15 -25.26 -1.84 -18.11
CA ILE A 15 -25.18 -2.19 -16.67
C ILE A 15 -24.06 -3.20 -16.37
N ASN A 16 -23.45 -3.81 -17.40
CA ASN A 16 -22.41 -4.83 -17.22
C ASN A 16 -20.98 -4.27 -17.32
N ILE A 17 -20.72 -3.05 -16.81
CA ILE A 17 -19.35 -2.59 -16.56
C ILE A 17 -18.86 -3.26 -15.27
N PHE A 18 -18.63 -4.57 -15.35
CA PHE A 18 -17.99 -5.32 -14.27
C PHE A 18 -16.50 -5.01 -14.28
N GLY A 19 -16.07 -4.17 -13.35
CA GLY A 19 -14.65 -4.00 -13.08
C GLY A 19 -14.03 -5.33 -12.62
N GLN A 20 -12.84 -5.65 -13.12
CA GLN A 20 -12.18 -6.90 -12.79
C GLN A 20 -11.78 -6.95 -11.30
N THR A 21 -12.08 -8.06 -10.65
CA THR A 21 -11.66 -8.36 -9.27
C THR A 21 -10.40 -9.20 -9.28
N LEU A 22 -9.54 -9.00 -8.28
CA LEU A 22 -8.39 -9.88 -8.03
C LEU A 22 -8.68 -10.76 -6.83
N THR A 23 -8.59 -12.07 -7.01
CA THR A 23 -8.71 -13.04 -5.93
C THR A 23 -7.36 -13.67 -5.65
N ILE A 24 -6.99 -13.74 -4.37
CA ILE A 24 -5.80 -14.41 -3.90
C ILE A 24 -6.18 -15.49 -2.89
N THR A 25 -5.41 -16.57 -2.85
CA THR A 25 -5.64 -17.71 -1.97
C THR A 25 -4.37 -18.10 -1.22
N ASN A 26 -4.53 -18.59 0.01
CA ASN A 26 -3.51 -19.25 0.79
C ASN A 26 -4.17 -20.45 1.49
N GLY A 27 -3.92 -21.65 0.97
CA GLY A 27 -4.62 -22.87 1.40
C GLY A 27 -6.13 -22.73 1.22
N GLU A 28 -6.86 -22.80 2.33
CA GLU A 28 -8.33 -22.65 2.37
C GLU A 28 -8.78 -21.19 2.46
N THR A 29 -7.87 -20.25 2.73
CA THR A 29 -8.22 -18.83 2.88
C THR A 29 -8.26 -18.15 1.53
N GLU A 30 -9.43 -17.65 1.13
CA GLU A 30 -9.62 -16.85 -0.08
C GLU A 30 -9.87 -15.37 0.25
N LYS A 31 -9.26 -14.46 -0.51
CA LYS A 31 -9.49 -13.01 -0.42
C LYS A 31 -9.73 -12.43 -1.79
N THR A 32 -10.92 -11.86 -1.98
CA THR A 32 -11.27 -11.12 -3.20
C THR A 32 -11.21 -9.61 -2.94
N PHE A 33 -10.47 -8.91 -3.77
CA PHE A 33 -10.34 -7.46 -3.71
C PHE A 33 -11.38 -6.79 -4.59
N LYS A 34 -11.97 -5.72 -4.06
CA LYS A 34 -12.93 -4.88 -4.79
C LYS A 34 -12.33 -4.37 -6.12
N PRO A 35 -13.15 -4.25 -7.17
CA PRO A 35 -12.73 -3.60 -8.41
C PRO A 35 -12.14 -2.21 -8.17
N SER A 36 -11.26 -1.77 -9.07
CA SER A 36 -10.64 -0.44 -9.04
C SER A 36 -9.79 -0.13 -7.79
N SER A 37 -9.44 -1.16 -7.01
CA SER A 37 -8.46 -1.03 -5.93
C SER A 37 -7.08 -0.68 -6.48
N VAL A 38 -6.29 0.02 -5.66
CA VAL A 38 -4.89 0.31 -5.97
C VAL A 38 -4.03 -0.81 -5.40
N TYR A 39 -3.21 -1.40 -6.25
CA TYR A 39 -2.25 -2.43 -5.93
C TYR A 39 -0.86 -1.84 -5.96
N VAL A 40 -0.06 -2.26 -4.99
CA VAL A 40 1.38 -2.00 -4.92
C VAL A 40 2.04 -3.37 -4.95
N ILE A 41 2.73 -3.64 -6.04
CA ILE A 41 3.27 -4.96 -6.35
C ILE A 41 4.78 -4.86 -6.44
N SER A 42 5.47 -5.62 -5.59
CA SER A 42 6.93 -5.72 -5.63
C SER A 42 7.35 -6.99 -6.36
N PHE A 43 8.42 -6.90 -7.15
CA PHE A 43 9.04 -8.01 -7.88
C PHE A 43 10.54 -7.73 -8.07
N GLY A 44 11.31 -8.78 -8.37
CA GLY A 44 12.78 -8.75 -8.40
C GLY A 44 13.41 -9.72 -7.38
N GLU A 45 14.72 -9.61 -7.18
CA GLU A 45 15.51 -10.50 -6.34
C GLU A 45 15.48 -10.15 -4.83
N GLY A 46 14.76 -9.10 -4.43
CA GLY A 46 14.69 -8.65 -3.03
C GLY A 46 13.31 -8.17 -2.56
N GLU A 47 13.14 -8.14 -1.23
CA GLU A 47 12.02 -7.48 -0.57
C GLU A 47 12.31 -5.96 -0.46
N PRO A 48 11.35 -5.05 -0.74
CA PRO A 48 11.58 -3.59 -0.64
C PRO A 48 12.01 -3.07 0.73
N SER A 49 11.95 -3.92 1.77
CA SER A 49 12.32 -3.60 3.15
C SER A 49 13.73 -4.05 3.55
N GLY A 50 14.49 -4.70 2.65
CA GLY A 50 15.87 -5.11 2.90
C GLY A 50 16.86 -4.07 2.37
N LYS A 51 17.83 -3.65 3.19
CA LYS A 51 18.90 -2.70 2.79
C LYS A 51 19.83 -3.20 1.67
N CYS A 52 19.64 -4.42 1.14
CA CYS A 52 20.67 -5.14 0.40
C CYS A 52 20.45 -5.29 -1.10
N CYS A 53 19.26 -5.02 -1.62
CA CYS A 53 18.84 -5.81 -2.77
C CYS A 53 18.04 -5.01 -3.78
N ASP A 54 18.26 -5.34 -5.06
CA ASP A 54 17.51 -4.79 -6.18
C ASP A 54 16.03 -5.16 -6.05
N TRP A 55 15.18 -4.14 -6.15
CA TRP A 55 13.74 -4.34 -6.12
C TRP A 55 13.03 -3.38 -7.06
N THR A 56 11.91 -3.84 -7.58
CA THR A 56 11.02 -3.04 -8.41
C THR A 56 9.62 -3.06 -7.83
N GLU A 57 8.95 -1.91 -7.83
CA GLU A 57 7.57 -1.72 -7.39
C GLU A 57 6.73 -1.10 -8.51
N MET A 58 5.62 -1.75 -8.85
CA MET A 58 4.54 -1.18 -9.67
C MET A 58 3.38 -0.80 -8.77
N THR A 59 2.96 0.46 -8.82
CA THR A 59 1.71 0.93 -8.21
C THR A 59 0.69 1.26 -9.29
N GLY A 60 -0.50 0.69 -9.22
CA GLY A 60 -1.55 0.92 -10.21
C GLY A 60 -2.89 0.28 -9.87
N THR A 61 -3.84 0.36 -10.79
CA THR A 61 -5.14 -0.32 -10.69
C THR A 61 -5.17 -1.52 -11.63
N LEU A 62 -5.92 -2.56 -11.29
CA LEU A 62 -6.05 -3.73 -12.17
C LEU A 62 -6.80 -3.34 -13.45
N SER A 63 -6.22 -3.69 -14.59
CA SER A 63 -6.79 -3.47 -15.92
C SER A 63 -7.03 -4.77 -16.69
N GLY A 64 -6.30 -5.83 -16.33
CA GLY A 64 -6.39 -7.15 -16.95
C GLY A 64 -5.86 -8.24 -16.01
N LEU A 65 -6.54 -9.38 -15.96
CA LEU A 65 -6.07 -10.59 -15.30
C LEU A 65 -6.07 -11.73 -16.33
N ASN A 66 -4.87 -12.15 -16.73
CA ASN A 66 -4.69 -13.28 -17.63
C ASN A 66 -4.31 -14.54 -16.83
N LYS A 67 -4.18 -15.68 -17.52
CA LYS A 67 -3.77 -16.95 -16.90
C LYS A 67 -2.45 -16.80 -16.13
N ASP A 68 -1.42 -16.26 -16.78
CA ASP A 68 -0.05 -16.22 -16.24
C ASP A 68 0.46 -14.81 -15.93
N SER A 69 -0.31 -13.76 -16.24
CA SER A 69 0.09 -12.37 -16.04
C SER A 69 -1.03 -11.51 -15.46
N ILE A 70 -0.61 -10.44 -14.80
CA ILE A 70 -1.47 -9.36 -14.36
C ILE A 70 -1.11 -8.09 -15.14
N ARG A 71 -2.12 -7.33 -15.54
CA ARG A 71 -1.96 -6.06 -16.21
C ARG A 71 -2.49 -4.94 -15.33
N LEU A 72 -1.63 -4.00 -15.00
CA LEU A 72 -1.97 -2.81 -14.23
C LEU A 72 -2.02 -1.58 -15.14
N ARG A 73 -2.98 -0.69 -14.88
CA ARG A 73 -2.88 0.71 -15.27
C ARG A 73 -2.01 1.42 -14.24
N LEU A 74 -0.82 1.84 -14.65
CA LEU A 74 0.24 2.31 -13.77
C LEU A 74 0.02 3.77 -13.36
N SER A 75 0.23 4.05 -12.08
CA SER A 75 0.33 5.40 -11.53
C SER A 75 1.77 5.72 -11.12
N LYS A 76 2.53 4.72 -10.66
CA LYS A 76 3.93 4.87 -10.25
C LYS A 76 4.70 3.60 -10.56
N TYR A 77 5.94 3.74 -11.00
CA TYR A 77 6.93 2.69 -11.11
C TYR A 77 8.18 3.15 -10.35
N THR A 78 8.67 2.32 -9.45
CA THR A 78 9.91 2.60 -8.70
C THR A 78 10.83 1.41 -8.84
N GLN A 79 12.10 1.68 -9.11
CA GLN A 79 13.16 0.68 -9.20
C GLN A 79 14.32 1.16 -8.33
N MET A 80 14.80 0.27 -7.47
CA MET A 80 15.99 0.45 -6.68
C MET A 80 17.04 -0.55 -7.17
N THR A 81 18.23 -0.05 -7.45
CA THR A 81 19.41 -0.86 -7.74
C THR A 81 20.49 -0.55 -6.73
N VAL A 82 21.08 -1.59 -6.15
CA VAL A 82 22.15 -1.51 -5.15
C VAL A 82 23.37 -2.26 -5.69
N ALA A 83 24.44 -1.52 -5.92
CA ALA A 83 25.79 -2.02 -6.16
C ALA A 83 26.68 -1.69 -4.95
N GLU A 84 27.88 -2.29 -4.87
CA GLU A 84 28.75 -2.26 -3.68
C GLU A 84 28.94 -0.87 -3.06
N ASP A 85 29.16 0.17 -3.90
CA ASP A 85 29.33 1.56 -3.45
C ASP A 85 28.26 2.53 -3.95
N LEU A 86 27.23 2.03 -4.64
CA LEU A 86 26.23 2.87 -5.31
C LEU A 86 24.83 2.34 -5.08
N SER A 87 23.95 3.23 -4.60
CA SER A 87 22.51 2.99 -4.65
C SER A 87 21.86 3.98 -5.61
N SER A 88 20.95 3.50 -6.44
CA SER A 88 20.20 4.29 -7.41
C SER A 88 18.71 3.99 -7.27
N ASP A 89 17.93 5.01 -6.96
CA ASP A 89 16.45 4.97 -6.97
C ASP A 89 15.96 5.72 -8.21
N HIS A 90 15.26 5.00 -9.07
CA HIS A 90 14.57 5.57 -10.20
C HIS A 90 13.05 5.46 -10.00
N THR A 91 12.41 6.61 -9.84
CA THR A 91 10.95 6.71 -9.67
C THR A 91 10.30 7.45 -10.84
N ILE A 92 9.41 6.76 -11.56
CA ILE A 92 8.58 7.31 -12.63
C ILE A 92 7.15 7.45 -12.10
N THR A 93 6.59 8.66 -12.18
CA THR A 93 5.18 8.92 -11.86
C THR A 93 4.41 9.24 -13.13
N TYR A 94 3.40 8.44 -13.42
CA TYR A 94 2.56 8.62 -14.59
C TYR A 94 1.39 9.54 -14.25
N LYS A 95 1.28 10.67 -14.97
CA LYS A 95 0.19 11.63 -14.77
C LYS A 95 -1.11 11.23 -15.48
N ASN A 96 -1.01 10.36 -16.50
CA ASN A 96 -2.13 9.99 -17.36
C ASN A 96 -2.39 8.48 -17.32
N ASP A 97 -3.66 8.12 -17.48
CA ASP A 97 -4.23 6.77 -17.33
C ASP A 97 -3.94 5.80 -18.50
N LEU A 98 -3.07 6.19 -19.43
CA LEU A 98 -2.77 5.42 -20.64
C LEU A 98 -1.57 4.48 -20.50
N ASN A 99 -0.89 4.52 -19.34
CA ASN A 99 0.30 3.71 -19.11
C ASN A 99 -0.08 2.37 -18.49
N PHE A 100 0.34 1.28 -19.14
CA PHE A 100 0.06 -0.08 -18.68
C PHE A 100 1.36 -0.82 -18.42
N GLY A 101 1.38 -1.60 -17.34
CA GLY A 101 2.45 -2.55 -17.02
C GLY A 101 1.86 -3.95 -16.98
N SER A 102 2.58 -4.92 -17.53
CA SER A 102 2.23 -6.33 -17.42
C SER A 102 3.34 -7.06 -16.67
N LEU A 103 2.96 -7.91 -15.73
CA LEU A 103 3.89 -8.66 -14.89
C LEU A 103 3.42 -10.12 -14.82
N ALA A 104 4.34 -11.07 -14.94
CA ALA A 104 3.98 -12.47 -14.76
C ALA A 104 3.64 -12.74 -13.29
N LYS A 105 2.55 -13.49 -13.04
CA LYS A 105 2.09 -13.83 -11.69
C LYS A 105 3.20 -14.49 -10.87
N LYS A 106 4.00 -15.34 -11.53
CA LYS A 106 5.13 -16.02 -10.90
C LYS A 106 6.17 -15.07 -10.34
N ASP A 107 6.36 -13.89 -10.93
CA ASP A 107 7.42 -12.93 -10.60
C ASP A 107 7.05 -11.97 -9.47
N ILE A 108 5.79 -11.99 -9.05
CA ILE A 108 5.32 -11.22 -7.93
C ILE A 108 5.97 -11.76 -6.66
N TYR A 109 6.67 -10.88 -5.94
CA TYR A 109 7.19 -11.16 -4.61
C TYR A 109 6.14 -10.83 -3.55
N SER A 110 5.55 -9.63 -3.61
CA SER A 110 4.50 -9.24 -2.68
C SER A 110 3.48 -8.28 -3.28
N LEU A 111 2.31 -8.25 -2.67
CA LEU A 111 1.20 -7.37 -3.02
C LEU A 111 0.66 -6.69 -1.78
N VAL A 112 0.45 -5.38 -1.87
CA VAL A 112 -0.27 -4.58 -0.88
C VAL A 112 -1.45 -3.91 -1.57
N LYS A 113 -2.62 -3.94 -0.94
CA LYS A 113 -3.85 -3.40 -1.50
C LYS A 113 -4.32 -2.17 -0.73
N TYR A 114 -4.65 -1.12 -1.47
CA TYR A 114 -5.25 0.12 -0.98
C TYR A 114 -6.60 0.36 -1.63
N LYS A 115 -7.48 1.11 -0.93
CA LYS A 115 -8.78 1.51 -1.49
C LYS A 115 -8.62 2.50 -2.65
N SER A 116 -7.60 3.36 -2.59
CA SER A 116 -7.29 4.39 -3.59
C SER A 116 -5.89 4.96 -3.34
N LEU A 117 -5.37 5.77 -4.27
CA LEU A 117 -4.11 6.50 -4.08
C LEU A 117 -4.18 7.45 -2.88
N LYS A 118 -5.32 8.13 -2.68
CA LYS A 118 -5.58 8.97 -1.50
C LYS A 118 -5.49 8.14 -0.20
N SER A 119 -6.01 6.91 -0.22
CA SER A 119 -5.90 6.01 0.93
C SER A 119 -4.46 5.55 1.21
N LYS A 120 -3.64 5.30 0.17
CA LYS A 120 -2.20 5.01 0.32
C LYS A 120 -1.50 6.19 0.99
N LYS A 121 -1.70 7.41 0.46
CA LYS A 121 -1.11 8.64 0.99
C LYS A 121 -1.52 8.89 2.44
N ARG A 122 -2.82 8.76 2.77
CA ARG A 122 -3.31 8.98 4.13
C ARG A 122 -2.68 8.02 5.14
N LYS A 123 -2.54 6.73 4.80
CA LYS A 123 -1.89 5.75 5.67
C LYS A 123 -0.42 6.10 5.92
N ASN A 124 0.33 6.43 4.87
CA ASN A 124 1.70 6.89 5.00
C ASN A 124 1.81 8.13 5.91
N ASN A 125 0.88 9.09 5.77
CA ASN A 125 0.84 10.28 6.61
C ASN A 125 0.55 9.94 8.09
N PHE A 126 -0.30 8.95 8.39
CA PHE A 126 -0.46 8.47 9.76
C PHE A 126 0.85 7.88 10.31
N GLY A 127 1.61 7.17 9.49
CA GLY A 127 2.94 6.69 9.86
C GLY A 127 3.90 7.82 10.23
N ILE A 128 4.01 8.83 9.37
CA ILE A 128 4.87 10.01 9.60
C ILE A 128 4.43 10.78 10.84
N ALA A 129 3.14 11.10 10.94
CA ALA A 129 2.60 11.83 12.10
C ALA A 129 2.78 11.05 13.40
N GLY A 130 2.56 9.73 13.37
CA GLY A 130 2.84 8.85 14.50
C GLY A 130 4.32 8.87 14.90
N GLY A 131 5.24 8.78 13.94
CA GLY A 131 6.68 8.89 14.22
C GLY A 131 7.08 10.22 14.87
N ILE A 132 6.57 11.33 14.35
CA ILE A 132 6.80 12.67 14.93
C ILE A 132 6.26 12.76 16.35
N LEU A 133 5.00 12.36 16.58
CA LEU A 133 4.36 12.40 17.90
C LEU A 133 5.06 11.50 18.92
N LEU A 134 5.56 10.34 18.49
CA LEU A 134 6.33 9.46 19.35
C LEU A 134 7.63 10.13 19.78
N PHE A 135 8.36 10.73 18.83
CA PHE A 135 9.60 11.44 19.13
C PHE A 135 9.35 12.62 20.08
N THR A 136 8.42 13.51 19.75
CA THR A 136 8.11 14.68 20.61
C THR A 136 7.57 14.26 21.96
N GLY A 137 6.75 13.20 22.03
CA GLY A 137 6.18 12.69 23.27
C GLY A 137 7.25 12.13 24.21
N VAL A 138 8.19 11.35 23.67
CA VAL A 138 9.34 10.83 24.43
C VAL A 138 10.24 11.98 24.89
N THR A 139 10.60 12.92 24.02
CA THR A 139 11.41 14.08 24.41
C THR A 139 10.73 14.93 25.48
N THR A 140 9.41 15.14 25.37
CA THR A 140 8.62 15.87 26.37
C THR A 140 8.64 15.14 27.71
N ALA A 141 8.40 13.83 27.72
CA ALA A 141 8.48 13.02 28.94
C ALA A 141 9.89 13.05 29.56
N LEU A 142 10.95 13.02 28.75
CA LEU A 142 12.33 13.15 29.24
C LEU A 142 12.60 14.54 29.84
N ASN A 143 12.03 15.60 29.27
CA ASN A 143 12.19 16.96 29.79
C ASN A 143 11.62 17.12 31.22
N SER A 144 10.68 16.27 31.62
CA SER A 144 10.16 16.25 32.98
C SER A 144 11.20 15.93 34.05
N PHE A 145 12.33 15.29 33.68
CA PHE A 145 13.43 15.01 34.60
C PHE A 145 14.27 16.25 34.93
N ILE A 146 14.20 17.29 34.10
CA ILE A 146 14.94 18.55 34.27
C ILE A 146 14.12 19.54 35.10
N VAL A 147 12.79 19.46 35.04
CA VAL A 147 11.89 20.37 35.76
C VAL A 147 11.81 20.01 37.24
N SER A 148 12.12 20.99 38.10
CA SER A 148 12.13 20.82 39.57
C SER A 148 10.76 20.96 40.22
N ASP A 149 9.85 21.72 39.59
CA ASP A 149 8.48 21.91 40.09
C ASP A 149 7.64 20.64 39.90
N LYS A 150 7.00 20.17 40.97
CA LYS A 150 6.28 18.88 40.98
C LYS A 150 5.03 18.89 40.11
N ASP A 151 4.28 19.99 40.12
CA ASP A 151 3.04 20.11 39.34
C ASP A 151 3.36 20.22 37.85
N SER A 152 4.31 21.08 37.49
CA SER A 152 4.82 21.21 36.11
C SER A 152 5.41 19.89 35.61
N LYS A 153 6.15 19.15 36.45
CA LYS A 153 6.68 17.83 36.10
C LYS A 153 5.57 16.83 35.78
N ARG A 154 4.51 16.79 36.59
CA ARG A 154 3.36 15.90 36.37
C ARG A 154 2.65 16.23 35.06
N ASP A 155 2.44 17.51 34.78
CA ASP A 155 1.74 17.96 33.57
C ASP A 155 2.56 17.66 32.30
N ILE A 156 3.88 17.84 32.35
CA ILE A 156 4.79 17.47 31.24
C ILE A 156 4.78 15.96 31.00
N LEU A 157 4.82 15.14 32.06
CA LEU A 157 4.74 13.68 31.95
C LEU A 157 3.40 13.24 31.34
N LEU A 158 2.29 13.81 31.79
CA LEU A 158 0.95 13.52 31.26
C LEU A 158 0.85 13.90 29.78
N SER A 159 1.35 15.07 29.40
CA SER A 159 1.39 15.51 28.00
C SER A 159 2.25 14.59 27.13
N GLY A 160 3.43 14.21 27.59
CA GLY A 160 4.30 13.25 26.92
C GLY A 160 3.64 11.88 26.74
N ALA A 161 3.01 11.36 27.80
CA ALA A 161 2.27 10.10 27.76
C ALA A 161 1.08 10.15 26.78
N ALA A 162 0.33 11.25 26.76
CA ALA A 162 -0.78 11.43 25.81
C ALA A 162 -0.29 11.45 24.35
N GLN A 163 0.83 12.14 24.07
CA GLN A 163 1.44 12.15 22.73
C GLN A 163 1.91 10.75 22.31
N VAL A 164 2.52 9.99 23.22
CA VAL A 164 2.92 8.59 22.97
C VAL A 164 1.70 7.69 22.76
N GLY A 165 0.61 7.87 23.52
CA GLY A 165 -0.63 7.11 23.31
C GLY A 165 -1.25 7.37 21.93
N LEU A 166 -1.32 8.64 21.52
CA LEU A 166 -1.80 9.03 20.20
C LEU A 166 -0.89 8.52 19.08
N SER A 167 0.43 8.53 19.29
CA SER A 167 1.39 8.07 18.29
C SER A 167 1.22 6.58 17.98
N ILE A 168 1.07 5.73 19.01
CA ILE A 168 0.82 4.30 18.86
C ILE A 168 -0.46 4.06 18.04
N THR A 169 -1.51 4.83 18.32
CA THR A 169 -2.78 4.75 17.58
C THR A 169 -2.58 5.08 16.10
N PHE A 170 -1.83 6.14 15.78
CA PHE A 170 -1.54 6.53 14.39
C PHE A 170 -0.68 5.49 13.67
N LEU A 171 0.33 4.93 14.35
CA LEU A 171 1.17 3.86 13.80
C LEU A 171 0.35 2.59 13.54
N ALA A 172 -0.61 2.25 14.40
CA ALA A 172 -1.53 1.14 14.18
C ALA A 172 -2.39 1.37 12.92
N PHE A 173 -2.88 2.59 12.68
CA PHE A 173 -3.66 2.92 11.47
C PHE A 173 -2.84 2.94 10.17
N ASN A 174 -1.52 3.12 10.25
CA ASN A 174 -0.62 3.00 9.11
C ASN A 174 -0.57 1.55 8.57
N SER A 175 -0.68 0.55 9.44
CA SER A 175 -0.55 -0.86 9.07
C SER A 175 -1.47 -1.27 7.92
N THR A 176 -0.92 -1.95 6.91
CA THR A 176 -1.67 -2.49 5.78
C THR A 176 -1.21 -3.92 5.53
N PRO A 177 -2.13 -4.89 5.40
CA PRO A 177 -1.75 -6.27 5.13
C PRO A 177 -0.90 -6.38 3.86
N LYS A 178 0.24 -7.06 3.99
CA LYS A 178 1.14 -7.41 2.89
C LYS A 178 1.00 -8.90 2.59
N TYR A 179 0.73 -9.23 1.34
CA TYR A 179 0.55 -10.60 0.87
C TYR A 179 1.82 -11.04 0.15
N LYS A 180 2.54 -12.04 0.68
CA LYS A 180 3.77 -12.57 0.08
C LYS A 180 3.43 -13.72 -0.87
N PHE A 181 4.08 -13.76 -2.04
CA PHE A 181 3.89 -14.76 -3.10
C PHE A 181 5.16 -15.62 -3.32
N ARG A 182 6.27 -15.23 -2.70
CA ARG A 182 7.57 -15.92 -2.70
C ARG A 182 8.22 -15.85 -1.31
N GLY A 183 9.19 -16.72 -1.05
CA GLY A 183 9.92 -16.83 0.22
C GLY A 183 9.28 -17.83 1.19
N ASP A 184 9.84 -17.92 2.40
CA ASP A 184 9.39 -18.91 3.39
C ASP A 184 8.10 -18.50 4.11
N GLY A 185 7.24 -19.48 4.40
CA GLY A 185 6.02 -19.33 5.21
C GLY A 185 4.71 -19.30 4.41
N ASN A 186 3.77 -18.45 4.84
CA ASN A 186 2.39 -18.38 4.33
C ASN A 186 2.32 -17.68 2.95
N ILE A 187 2.64 -18.43 1.89
CA ILE A 187 2.63 -17.98 0.50
C ILE A 187 1.20 -17.89 -0.06
N TRP A 188 0.86 -16.73 -0.60
CA TRP A 188 -0.36 -16.48 -1.36
C TRP A 188 -0.19 -16.83 -2.84
N ARG A 189 -1.30 -17.14 -3.51
CA ARG A 189 -1.38 -17.41 -4.95
C ARG A 189 -2.51 -16.60 -5.57
N ILE A 190 -2.33 -16.15 -6.80
CA ILE A 190 -3.39 -15.48 -7.56
C ILE A 190 -4.24 -16.55 -8.24
N LYS A 191 -5.56 -16.47 -8.07
CA LYS A 191 -6.52 -17.35 -8.73
C LYS A 191 -6.70 -16.98 -10.22
#